data_AF-A0AA38WJ45-F1
#
_entry.id   AF-A0AA38WJ45-F1
#
_cell.length_a   1.000
_cell.length_b   1.000
_cell.length_c   1.000
_cell.angle_alpha   90.00
_cell.angle_beta   90.00
_cell.angle_gamma   90.00
#
_symmetry.space_group_name_H-M   'P 1'
#
loop_
_entity.id
_entity.type
_entity.pdbx_description
1 polymer ?
#
loop_
_entity_poly.entity_id
_entity_poly.type
_entity_poly.pdbx_seq_one_letter_code
_entity_poly.pdbx_strand_id
1 'polypeptide(L)'
;MMMNSNSLPYIAMVVVQFLFAGGSITMKIGFANGLHQLVFVVYRYLISMILFCPFAFVRIAGGILKERPNVTFAVMIKIFCLSSLGSTIHLNAYAAGLTYTSATVASALNCLTPSLTFLFAILL
;
A
#
# COMPACT_ATOMS: atom_id res chain seq x y z
N MET A 1 26.47 11.81 12.23
CA MET A 1 25.82 11.06 13.32
C MET A 1 25.39 9.71 12.73
N MET A 2 26.25 8.69 12.86
CA MET A 2 26.05 7.37 12.23
C MET A 2 25.00 6.59 13.03
N MET A 3 23.82 6.43 12.45
CA MET A 3 22.74 5.63 13.04
C MET A 3 23.11 4.15 12.90
N ASN A 4 23.13 3.43 14.04
CA ASN A 4 23.54 2.04 14.10
C ASN A 4 22.64 1.18 13.17
N SER A 5 23.23 0.33 12.33
CA SER A 5 22.51 -0.35 11.24
C SER A 5 21.35 -1.24 11.73
N ASN A 6 21.38 -1.64 13.01
CA ASN A 6 20.36 -2.49 13.64
C ASN A 6 19.13 -1.70 14.13
N SER A 7 19.23 -0.39 14.38
CA SER A 7 18.11 0.45 14.83
C SER A 7 17.33 1.09 13.68
N LEU A 8 17.93 1.15 12.49
CA LEU A 8 17.32 1.68 11.27
C LEU A 8 15.95 1.06 10.92
N PRO A 9 15.75 -0.28 10.96
CA PRO A 9 14.44 -0.86 10.65
C PRO A 9 13.37 -0.50 11.68
N TYR A 10 13.73 -0.35 12.96
CA TYR A 10 12.79 0.05 14.01
C TYR A 10 12.32 1.49 13.83
N ILE A 11 13.25 2.40 13.55
CA ILE A 11 12.92 3.80 13.26
C ILE A 11 12.06 3.90 11.99
N ALA A 12 12.40 3.13 10.95
CA ALA A 12 11.59 3.06 9.74
C ALA A 12 10.16 2.57 10.04
N MET A 13 9.99 1.56 10.89
CA MET A 13 8.67 1.08 11.31
C MET A 13 7.87 2.16 12.05
N VAL A 14 8.49 2.91 12.96
CA VAL A 14 7.81 4.01 13.67
C VAL A 14 7.34 5.09 12.68
N VAL A 15 8.18 5.46 11.73
CA VAL A 15 7.82 6.43 10.67
C VAL A 15 6.66 5.89 9.82
N VAL A 16 6.70 4.62 9.43
CA VAL A 16 5.62 3.98 8.67
C VAL A 16 4.32 3.99 9.46
N GLN A 17 4.34 3.65 10.75
CA GLN A 17 3.14 3.70 11.60
C GLN A 17 2.57 5.11 11.72
N PHE A 18 3.43 6.12 11.82
CA PHE A 18 3.00 7.51 11.84
C PHE A 18 2.33 7.93 10.52
N LEU A 19 2.89 7.53 9.37
CA LEU A 19 2.30 7.75 8.05
C LEU A 19 0.96 7.04 7.89
N PHE A 20 0.82 5.81 8.41
CA PHE A 20 -0.45 5.08 8.42
C PHE A 20 -1.50 5.78 9.27
N ALA A 21 -1.14 6.25 10.46
CA ALA A 21 -2.03 7.02 11.33
C ALA A 21 -2.49 8.32 10.65
N GLY A 22 -1.55 9.07 10.07
CA GLY A 22 -1.86 10.28 9.29
C GLY A 22 -2.80 9.99 8.12
N GLY A 23 -2.56 8.91 7.36
CA GLY A 23 -3.42 8.49 6.26
C GLY A 23 -4.85 8.14 6.70
N SER A 24 -5.01 7.48 7.83
CA SER A 24 -6.33 7.15 8.40
C SER A 24 -7.10 8.40 8.85
N ILE A 25 -6.42 9.42 9.37
CA ILE A 25 -7.03 10.70 9.73
C ILE A 25 -7.51 11.43 8.47
N THR A 26 -6.66 11.53 7.45
CA THR A 26 -7.03 12.15 6.16
C THR A 26 -8.22 11.43 5.50
N MET A 27 -8.27 10.09 5.61
CA MET A 27 -9.42 9.32 5.13
C MET A 27 -10.70 9.66 5.89
N LYS A 28 -10.65 9.73 7.22
CA LYS A 28 -11.80 10.15 8.05
C LYS A 28 -12.32 11.54 7.65
N ILE A 29 -11.42 12.50 7.43
CA ILE A 29 -11.79 13.87 7.01
C ILE A 29 -12.42 13.85 5.61
N GLY A 30 -11.85 13.07 4.68
CA GLY A 30 -12.39 12.92 3.32
C GLY A 30 -13.82 12.36 3.31
N PHE A 31 -14.09 11.33 4.12
CA PHE A 31 -15.43 10.75 4.21
C PHE A 31 -16.42 11.64 4.94
N ALA A 32 -15.98 12.39 5.97
CA ALA A 32 -16.81 13.39 6.64
C ALA A 32 -17.28 14.51 5.68
N ASN A 33 -16.48 14.82 4.67
CA ASN A 33 -16.80 15.78 3.61
C ASN A 33 -17.63 15.18 2.46
N GLY A 34 -18.14 13.94 2.60
CA GLY A 34 -18.99 13.28 1.61
C GLY A 34 -18.24 12.67 0.41
N LEU A 35 -16.92 12.51 0.49
CA LEU A 35 -16.15 11.92 -0.61
C LEU A 35 -16.38 10.41 -0.68
N HIS A 36 -16.80 9.91 -1.86
CA HIS A 36 -17.01 8.48 -2.07
C HIS A 36 -15.69 7.69 -1.93
N GLN A 37 -15.76 6.52 -1.28
CA GLN A 37 -14.59 5.68 -0.96
C GLN A 37 -13.72 5.37 -2.18
N LEU A 38 -14.33 5.07 -3.33
CA LEU A 38 -13.57 4.80 -4.56
C LEU A 38 -12.80 6.03 -5.07
N VAL A 39 -13.39 7.22 -4.95
CA VAL A 39 -12.77 8.46 -5.43
C VAL A 39 -11.55 8.82 -4.57
N PHE A 40 -11.67 8.66 -3.25
CA PHE A 40 -10.55 8.86 -2.33
C PHE A 40 -9.36 7.96 -2.66
N VAL A 41 -9.64 6.69 -2.98
CA VAL A 41 -8.63 5.68 -3.26
C VAL A 41 -7.89 6.01 -4.56
N VAL A 42 -8.62 6.38 -5.62
CA VAL A 42 -8.02 6.81 -6.89
C VAL A 42 -7.14 8.03 -6.69
N TYR A 43 -7.61 9.04 -5.95
CA TYR A 43 -6.81 10.24 -5.64
C TYR A 43 -5.50 9.91 -4.94
N ARG A 44 -5.54 9.04 -3.92
CA ARG A 44 -4.35 8.63 -3.18
C ARG A 44 -3.32 7.93 -4.08
N TYR A 45 -3.79 7.06 -4.99
CA TYR A 45 -2.91 6.37 -5.93
C TYR A 45 -2.29 7.30 -6.95
N LEU A 46 -3.05 8.28 -7.47
CA LEU A 46 -2.54 9.29 -8.40
C LEU A 46 -1.46 10.16 -7.75
N ILE A 47 -1.72 10.68 -6.55
CA ILE A 47 -0.75 11.50 -5.81
C ILE A 47 0.52 10.69 -5.50
N SER A 48 0.35 9.43 -5.07
CA SER A 48 1.49 8.54 -4.83
C SER A 48 2.29 8.29 -6.11
N MET A 49 1.62 8.02 -7.24
CA MET A 49 2.28 7.80 -8.53
C MET A 49 3.09 9.02 -8.93
N ILE A 50 2.53 10.22 -8.85
CA ILE A 50 3.22 11.47 -9.20
C ILE A 50 4.43 11.69 -8.30
N LEU A 51 4.30 11.45 -7.01
CA LEU A 51 5.38 11.67 -6.03
C LEU A 51 6.52 10.64 -6.20
N PHE A 52 6.21 9.38 -6.48
CA PHE A 52 7.21 8.31 -6.65
C PHE A 52 7.79 8.21 -8.07
N CYS A 53 7.09 8.72 -9.09
CA CYS A 53 7.53 8.75 -10.49
C CYS A 53 8.94 9.35 -10.68
N PRO A 54 9.26 10.56 -10.15
CA PRO A 54 10.60 11.12 -10.30
C PRO A 54 11.68 10.30 -9.59
N PHE A 55 11.38 9.72 -8.42
CA PHE A 55 12.33 8.84 -7.73
C PHE A 55 12.60 7.55 -8.50
N ALA A 56 11.58 7.00 -9.17
CA ALA A 56 11.76 5.85 -10.03
C ALA A 56 12.64 6.20 -11.24
N PHE A 57 12.36 7.32 -11.91
CA PHE A 57 13.12 7.78 -13.07
C PHE A 57 14.58 8.08 -12.71
N VAL A 58 14.85 8.78 -11.62
CA VAL A 58 16.22 9.10 -11.16
C VAL A 58 17.01 7.83 -10.82
N ARG A 59 16.39 6.80 -10.24
CA ARG A 59 17.09 5.54 -9.95
C ARG A 59 17.37 4.71 -11.20
N ILE A 60 16.49 4.76 -12.19
CA ILE A 60 16.66 4.08 -13.49
C ILE A 60 17.71 4.82 -14.34
N ALA A 61 17.61 6.14 -14.45
CA ALA A 61 18.51 6.98 -15.26
C ALA A 61 19.88 7.21 -14.59
N GLY A 62 19.94 7.25 -13.26
CA GLY A 62 21.15 7.53 -12.47
C GLY A 62 22.11 6.35 -12.28
N GLY A 63 21.92 5.23 -12.98
CA GLY A 63 22.92 4.15 -13.06
C GLY A 63 23.06 3.22 -11.84
N ILE A 64 22.23 3.38 -10.80
CA ILE A 64 22.27 2.54 -9.58
C ILE A 64 21.78 1.10 -9.84
N LEU A 65 20.95 0.90 -10.86
CA LEU A 65 20.41 -0.41 -11.24
C LEU A 65 21.04 -0.92 -12.55
N LYS A 66 22.35 -1.18 -12.52
CA LYS A 66 23.12 -1.60 -13.70
C LYS A 66 22.76 -3.00 -14.23
N GLU A 67 22.05 -3.82 -13.45
CA GLU A 67 21.68 -5.21 -13.79
C GLU A 67 20.18 -5.52 -13.66
N ARG A 68 19.26 -4.56 -13.91
CA ARG A 68 17.83 -4.90 -13.93
C ARG A 68 17.36 -5.40 -15.31
N PRO A 69 16.50 -6.43 -15.37
CA PRO A 69 15.79 -6.77 -16.59
C PRO A 69 14.99 -5.54 -17.04
N ASN A 70 15.03 -5.25 -18.35
CA ASN A 70 14.28 -4.14 -18.94
C ASN A 70 12.80 -4.25 -18.55
N VAL A 71 12.33 -3.28 -17.77
CA VAL A 71 10.94 -3.23 -17.34
C VAL A 71 10.13 -2.74 -18.53
N THR A 72 9.64 -3.65 -19.36
CA THR A 72 8.82 -3.30 -20.52
C THR A 72 7.52 -2.63 -20.07
N PHE A 73 7.04 -1.66 -20.84
CA PHE A 73 5.77 -0.95 -20.59
C PHE A 73 4.59 -1.92 -20.33
N ALA A 74 4.56 -3.06 -21.03
CA ALA A 74 3.58 -4.12 -20.81
C ALA A 74 3.62 -4.73 -19.39
N VAL A 75 4.81 -4.91 -18.82
CA VAL A 75 4.98 -5.40 -17.44
C VAL A 75 4.48 -4.35 -16.44
N MET A 76 4.76 -3.08 -16.71
CA MET A 76 4.26 -1.97 -15.87
C MET A 76 2.73 -1.91 -15.87
N ILE A 77 2.08 -2.04 -17.03
CA ILE A 77 0.62 -2.11 -17.12
C ILE A 77 0.08 -3.34 -16.37
N LYS A 78 0.71 -4.51 -16.52
CA LYS A 78 0.31 -5.72 -15.79
C LYS A 78 0.34 -5.52 -14.28
N ILE A 79 1.43 -4.96 -13.74
CA ILE A 79 1.58 -4.67 -12.31
C ILE A 79 0.54 -3.63 -11.87
N PHE A 80 0.32 -2.59 -12.68
CA PHE A 80 -0.66 -1.56 -12.40
C PHE A 80 -2.09 -2.13 -12.32
N CYS A 81 -2.51 -2.90 -13.33
CA CYS A 81 -3.81 -3.55 -13.34
C CYS A 81 -3.98 -4.54 -12.18
N LEU A 82 -2.95 -5.33 -11.88
CA LEU A 82 -2.99 -6.27 -10.77
C LEU A 82 -3.14 -5.54 -9.42
N SER A 83 -2.40 -4.45 -9.22
CA SER A 83 -2.48 -3.63 -8.01
C SER A 83 -3.80 -2.86 -7.89
N SER A 84 -4.33 -2.33 -8.99
CA SER A 84 -5.57 -1.55 -8.98
C SER A 84 -6.78 -2.44 -8.72
N LEU A 85 -6.84 -3.61 -9.37
CA LEU A 85 -7.88 -4.60 -9.12
C LEU A 85 -7.77 -5.15 -7.70
N GLY A 86 -6.57 -5.51 -7.24
CA GLY A 86 -6.35 -6.02 -5.88
C GLY A 86 -6.82 -5.04 -4.81
N SER A 87 -6.46 -3.75 -4.92
CA SER A 87 -6.91 -2.73 -3.96
C SER A 87 -8.41 -2.47 -4.04
N THR A 88 -8.97 -2.39 -5.26
CA THR A 88 -10.41 -2.14 -5.45
C THR A 88 -11.25 -3.28 -4.88
N ILE A 89 -10.86 -4.53 -5.14
CA ILE A 89 -11.51 -5.72 -4.60
C ILE A 89 -11.39 -5.71 -3.07
N HIS A 90 -10.20 -5.45 -2.52
CA HIS A 90 -9.99 -5.41 -1.07
C HIS A 90 -10.90 -4.36 -0.41
N LEU A 91 -10.95 -3.14 -0.93
CA LEU A 91 -11.74 -2.05 -0.36
C LEU A 91 -13.25 -2.29 -0.46
N ASN A 92 -13.73 -2.83 -1.59
CA ASN A 92 -15.14 -3.17 -1.75
C ASN A 92 -15.54 -4.38 -0.89
N ALA A 93 -14.70 -5.41 -0.82
CA ALA A 93 -14.93 -6.56 0.05
C ALA A 93 -14.90 -6.17 1.53
N TYR A 94 -14.01 -5.25 1.92
CA TYR A 94 -13.95 -4.71 3.28
C TYR A 94 -15.20 -3.89 3.62
N ALA A 95 -15.65 -3.00 2.73
CA ALA A 95 -16.87 -2.23 2.91
C ALA A 95 -18.12 -3.11 2.97
N ALA A 96 -18.26 -4.07 2.06
CA ALA A 96 -19.35 -5.04 2.08
C ALA A 96 -19.30 -5.91 3.35
N GLY A 97 -18.11 -6.37 3.74
CA GLY A 97 -17.88 -7.13 4.95
C GLY A 97 -18.32 -6.38 6.20
N LEU A 98 -17.99 -5.09 6.31
CA LEU A 98 -18.44 -4.21 7.41
C LEU A 98 -19.96 -4.02 7.49
N THR A 99 -20.67 -4.15 6.38
CA THR A 99 -22.14 -4.15 6.39
C THR A 99 -22.70 -5.43 7.03
N TYR A 100 -22.00 -6.56 6.88
CA TYR A 100 -22.39 -7.86 7.43
C TYR A 100 -21.67 -8.24 8.74
N THR A 101 -20.65 -7.48 9.15
CA THR A 101 -19.75 -7.83 10.25
C THR A 101 -19.41 -6.64 11.11
N SER A 102 -19.10 -6.87 12.40
CA SER A 102 -18.72 -5.79 13.30
C SER A 102 -17.25 -5.39 13.12
N ALA A 103 -16.90 -4.18 13.55
CA ALA A 103 -15.51 -3.71 13.56
C ALA A 103 -14.55 -4.66 14.34
N THR A 104 -15.08 -5.42 15.31
CA THR A 104 -14.34 -6.44 16.06
C THR A 104 -13.93 -7.62 15.18
N VAL A 105 -14.82 -8.12 14.33
CA VAL A 105 -14.53 -9.22 13.41
C VAL A 105 -13.55 -8.76 12.32
N ALA A 106 -13.73 -7.55 11.79
CA ALA A 106 -12.79 -6.95 10.86
C ALA A 106 -11.37 -6.84 11.48
N SER A 107 -11.28 -6.47 12.76
CA SER A 107 -10.00 -6.43 13.49
C SER A 107 -9.38 -7.82 13.66
N ALA A 108 -10.19 -8.84 13.98
CA ALA A 108 -9.73 -10.23 14.08
C ALA A 108 -9.20 -10.77 12.75
N LEU A 109 -9.86 -10.44 11.64
CA LEU A 109 -9.41 -10.82 10.28
C LEU A 109 -8.07 -10.18 9.92
N ASN A 110 -7.79 -8.96 10.37
CA ASN A 110 -6.49 -8.32 10.16
C ASN A 110 -5.35 -9.11 10.85
N CYS A 111 -5.60 -9.66 12.05
CA CYS A 111 -4.63 -10.53 12.72
C CYS A 111 -4.36 -11.84 11.97
N LEU A 112 -5.30 -12.32 11.15
CA LEU A 112 -5.12 -13.51 10.32
C LEU A 112 -4.28 -13.26 9.06
N THR A 113 -4.11 -12.00 8.65
CA THR A 113 -3.31 -11.63 7.47
C THR A 113 -1.90 -12.23 7.49
N PRO A 114 -1.09 -12.07 8.57
CA PRO A 114 0.24 -12.70 8.64
C PRO A 114 0.17 -14.23 8.64
N SER A 115 -0.83 -14.83 9.30
CA SER A 115 -1.02 -16.29 9.34
C SER A 115 -1.33 -16.87 7.95
N LEU A 116 -2.19 -16.20 7.19
CA LEU A 116 -2.51 -16.57 5.81
C LEU A 116 -1.29 -16.40 4.89
N THR A 117 -0.51 -15.33 5.05
CA THR A 117 0.73 -15.15 4.29
C THR A 117 1.71 -16.31 4.54
N PHE A 118 1.85 -16.76 5.79
CA PHE A 118 2.71 -17.90 6.11
C PHE A 118 2.19 -19.21 5.49
N LEU A 119 0.87 -19.45 5.53
CA LEU A 119 0.27 -20.61 4.88
C LEU A 119 0.51 -20.61 3.37
N PHE A 120 0.31 -19.48 2.70
CA PHE A 120 0.60 -19.36 1.27
C PHE A 120 2.09 -19.54 0.97
N ALA A 121 2.98 -19.04 1.83
CA ALA A 121 4.42 -19.21 1.67
C ALA A 121 4.90 -20.66 1.85
N ILE A 122 4.18 -21.49 2.60
CA ILE A 122 4.45 -22.94 2.69
C ILE A 122 3.87 -23.69 1.50
N LEU A 123 2.68 -23.27 1.05
CA LEU A 123 1.96 -23.95 -0.03
C LEU A 123 2.58 -23.70 -1.42
N LEU A 124 3.28 -22.57 -1.59
CA LEU A 124 3.86 -22.10 -2.86
C LEU A 124 5.37 -22.37 -2.90
#